data_AF-A0A2A5SE26-F1
#
_entry.id   AF-A0A2A5SE26-F1
#
_cell.length_a   1.000
_cell.length_b   1.000
_cell.length_c   1.000
_cell.angle_alpha   90.00
_cell.angle_beta   90.00
_cell.angle_gamma   90.00
#
_symmetry.space_group_name_H-M   'P 1'
#
loop_
_entity.id
_entity.type
_entity.pdbx_description
1 polymer ?
#
loop_
_entity_poly.entity_id
_entity_poly.type
_entity_poly.pdbx_seq_one_letter_code
_entity_poly.pdbx_strand_id
1 'polypeptide(L)'
;MASNFYNDFREDIKLMKKAGLNSVRTSIQWSRLIDDLEEGTVNQDAVDFYNAVIDEFIANGIRPVINLHHFDLPVDLLHKYGGWTNKHVITLYVKFAEQCFKLFSDRVTDWFTHNEPMVVVEGGYLYQFHYPDLVD
;
A
#
# COMPACT_ATOMS: atom_id res chain seq x y z
N MET A 1 -9.38 -11.92 8.06
CA MET A 1 -9.38 -12.80 6.87
C MET A 1 -9.21 -11.91 5.64
N ALA A 2 -8.36 -12.28 4.69
CA ALA A 2 -8.20 -11.59 3.41
C ALA A 2 -8.68 -12.51 2.26
N SER A 3 -8.50 -12.13 1.00
CA SER A 3 -9.05 -12.83 -0.17
C SER A 3 -8.01 -13.61 -1.00
N ASN A 4 -6.90 -14.06 -0.41
CA ASN A 4 -5.84 -14.84 -1.08
C ASN A 4 -5.18 -14.22 -2.34
N PHE A 5 -5.37 -12.92 -2.58
CA PHE A 5 -4.90 -12.22 -3.79
C PHE A 5 -3.40 -12.39 -4.06
N TYR A 6 -2.57 -12.57 -3.03
CA TYR A 6 -1.13 -12.83 -3.20
C TYR A 6 -0.84 -14.03 -4.11
N ASN A 7 -1.66 -15.08 -4.02
CA ASN A 7 -1.48 -16.31 -4.79
C ASN A 7 -2.32 -16.31 -6.07
N ASP A 8 -3.54 -15.75 -6.01
CA ASP A 8 -4.56 -15.94 -7.05
C ASP A 8 -4.79 -14.70 -7.94
N PHE A 9 -3.98 -13.64 -7.82
CA PHE A 9 -4.22 -12.36 -8.52
C PHE A 9 -4.47 -12.51 -10.03
N ARG A 10 -3.83 -13.46 -10.71
CA ARG A 10 -4.03 -13.67 -12.16
C ARG A 10 -5.45 -14.10 -12.50
N GLU A 11 -6.04 -14.98 -11.69
CA GLU A 11 -7.43 -15.40 -11.90
C GLU A 11 -8.39 -14.31 -11.45
N ASP A 12 -8.12 -13.69 -10.31
CA ASP A 12 -8.94 -12.58 -9.80
C ASP A 12 -9.02 -11.41 -10.79
N ILE A 13 -7.90 -11.03 -11.41
CA ILE A 13 -7.84 -9.96 -12.42
C ILE A 13 -8.62 -10.32 -13.68
N LYS A 14 -8.57 -11.58 -14.14
CA LYS A 14 -9.41 -12.04 -15.27
C LYS A 14 -10.90 -11.98 -14.93
N LEU A 15 -11.27 -12.34 -13.70
CA LEU A 15 -12.65 -12.21 -13.24
C LEU A 15 -13.09 -10.75 -13.14
N MET A 16 -12.22 -9.84 -12.65
CA MET A 16 -12.47 -8.40 -12.67
C MET A 16 -12.70 -7.89 -14.11
N LYS A 17 -11.89 -8.36 -15.07
CA LYS A 17 -12.09 -8.01 -16.48
C LYS A 17 -13.43 -8.51 -17.02
N LYS A 18 -13.80 -9.75 -16.71
CA LYS A 18 -15.08 -10.35 -17.10
C LYS A 18 -16.27 -9.61 -16.49
N ALA A 19 -16.11 -9.07 -15.28
CA ALA A 19 -17.11 -8.21 -14.62
C ALA A 19 -17.21 -6.80 -15.22
N GLY A 20 -16.38 -6.47 -16.22
CA GLY A 20 -16.46 -5.20 -16.95
C GLY A 20 -15.61 -4.07 -16.35
N LEU A 21 -14.72 -4.37 -15.39
CA LEU A 21 -13.84 -3.35 -14.84
C LEU A 21 -12.82 -2.91 -15.91
N ASN A 22 -12.67 -1.59 -16.04
CA ASN A 22 -11.69 -0.95 -16.91
C ASN A 22 -10.52 -0.32 -16.14
N SER A 23 -10.66 -0.24 -14.82
CA SER A 23 -9.66 0.25 -13.87
C SER A 23 -9.92 -0.37 -12.50
N VAL A 24 -8.85 -0.55 -11.73
CA VAL A 24 -8.91 -1.09 -10.37
C VAL A 24 -8.00 -0.25 -9.49
N ARG A 25 -8.56 0.22 -8.36
CA ARG A 25 -7.79 0.86 -7.30
C ARG A 25 -7.41 -0.16 -6.24
N THR A 26 -6.13 -0.24 -5.92
CA THR A 26 -5.60 -1.04 -4.80
C THR A 26 -4.44 -0.30 -4.14
N SER A 27 -3.80 -0.88 -3.12
CA SER A 27 -2.67 -0.29 -2.43
C SER A 27 -1.41 -1.16 -2.45
N ILE A 28 -0.26 -0.49 -2.45
CA ILE A 28 1.02 -1.12 -2.13
C ILE A 28 1.20 -1.02 -0.63
N GLN A 29 1.34 -2.16 0.04
CA GLN A 29 1.60 -2.22 1.47
C GLN A 29 3.06 -1.88 1.77
N TRP A 30 3.27 -0.85 2.58
CA TRP A 30 4.60 -0.42 3.03
C TRP A 30 5.35 -1.56 3.73
N SER A 31 4.68 -2.25 4.65
CA SER A 31 5.23 -3.40 5.39
C SER A 31 5.60 -4.62 4.53
N ARG A 32 5.21 -4.63 3.25
CA ARG A 32 5.60 -5.67 2.30
C ARG A 32 6.76 -5.21 1.41
N LEU A 33 6.65 -4.01 0.83
CA LEU A 33 7.62 -3.54 -0.16
C LEU A 33 8.99 -3.25 0.45
N ILE A 34 9.03 -2.75 1.69
CA ILE A 34 10.25 -2.28 2.33
C ILE A 34 10.77 -3.33 3.31
N ASP A 35 12.05 -3.67 3.16
CA ASP A 35 12.78 -4.62 4.00
C ASP A 35 13.40 -3.90 5.22
N ASP A 36 14.19 -2.85 4.97
CA ASP A 36 14.67 -1.94 6.02
C ASP A 36 13.90 -0.61 5.97
N LEU A 37 13.09 -0.37 7.01
CA LEU A 37 12.24 0.82 7.11
C LEU A 37 13.01 2.13 7.28
N GLU A 38 14.22 2.10 7.85
CA GLU A 38 15.06 3.30 8.05
C GLU A 38 15.78 3.66 6.75
N GLU A 39 16.38 2.66 6.11
CA GLU A 39 17.16 2.84 4.89
C GLU A 39 16.28 2.92 3.64
N GLY A 40 15.06 2.39 3.69
CA GLY A 40 14.14 2.33 2.55
C GLY A 40 14.57 1.28 1.52
N THR A 41 15.30 0.25 1.93
CA THR A 41 15.66 -0.87 1.05
C THR A 41 14.44 -1.71 0.74
N VAL A 42 14.39 -2.27 -0.47
CA VAL A 42 13.22 -3.01 -0.94
C VAL A 42 13.37 -4.50 -0.70
N ASN A 43 12.26 -5.15 -0.37
CA ASN A 43 12.13 -6.60 -0.43
C ASN A 43 11.90 -7.01 -1.90
N GLN A 44 12.83 -7.77 -2.49
CA GLN A 44 12.77 -8.12 -3.91
C GLN A 44 11.55 -8.99 -4.25
N ASP A 45 11.15 -9.93 -3.39
CA ASP A 45 9.96 -10.76 -3.63
C ASP A 45 8.69 -9.91 -3.69
N ALA A 46 8.63 -8.84 -2.90
CA ALA A 46 7.54 -7.87 -2.94
C ALA A 46 7.55 -7.03 -4.22
N VAL A 47 8.73 -6.59 -4.66
CA VAL A 47 8.90 -5.89 -5.94
C VAL A 47 8.40 -6.76 -7.09
N ASP A 48 8.80 -8.03 -7.12
CA ASP A 48 8.41 -8.98 -8.16
C ASP A 48 6.90 -9.24 -8.13
N PHE A 49 6.32 -9.36 -6.94
CA PHE A 49 4.87 -9.51 -6.76
C PHE A 49 4.09 -8.29 -7.32
N TYR A 50 4.44 -7.07 -6.93
CA TYR A 50 3.71 -5.88 -7.39
C TYR A 50 3.92 -5.63 -8.88
N ASN A 51 5.11 -5.91 -9.42
CA ASN A 51 5.33 -5.89 -10.87
C ASN A 51 4.39 -6.86 -11.58
N ALA A 52 4.33 -8.12 -11.13
CA ALA A 52 3.47 -9.12 -11.75
C ALA A 52 1.98 -8.76 -11.68
N VAL A 53 1.52 -8.16 -10.58
CA VAL A 53 0.13 -7.67 -10.43
C VAL A 53 -0.15 -6.52 -11.40
N ILE A 54 0.72 -5.52 -11.47
CA ILE A 54 0.58 -4.37 -12.36
C ILE A 54 0.58 -4.81 -13.82
N ASP A 55 1.51 -5.69 -14.20
CA ASP A 55 1.60 -6.24 -15.56
C ASP A 55 0.36 -7.05 -15.92
N GLU A 56 -0.18 -7.85 -15.00
CA GLU A 56 -1.40 -8.62 -15.23
C GLU A 56 -2.63 -7.72 -15.40
N PHE A 57 -2.76 -6.64 -14.62
CA PHE A 57 -3.81 -5.64 -14.85
C PHE A 57 -3.73 -5.06 -16.27
N ILE A 58 -2.54 -4.61 -16.68
CA ILE A 58 -2.30 -4.00 -17.99
C ILE A 58 -2.55 -5.00 -19.12
N ALA A 59 -2.09 -6.25 -18.98
CA ALA A 59 -2.31 -7.33 -19.95
C ALA A 59 -3.80 -7.63 -20.16
N ASN A 60 -4.64 -7.45 -19.13
CA ASN A 60 -6.09 -7.59 -19.23
C ASN A 60 -6.82 -6.29 -19.63
N GLY A 61 -6.07 -5.23 -19.99
CA GLY A 61 -6.63 -3.93 -20.33
C GLY A 61 -7.40 -3.30 -19.18
N ILE A 62 -6.92 -3.48 -17.96
CA ILE A 62 -7.39 -2.81 -16.73
C ILE A 62 -6.32 -1.80 -16.33
N ARG A 63 -6.71 -0.53 -16.17
CA ARG A 63 -5.80 0.52 -15.70
C ARG A 63 -5.56 0.39 -14.18
N PRO A 64 -4.32 0.18 -13.72
CA PRO A 64 -4.01 0.16 -12.29
C PRO A 64 -4.04 1.58 -11.71
N VAL A 65 -4.72 1.74 -10.58
CA VAL A 65 -4.74 2.98 -9.77
C VAL A 65 -4.16 2.65 -8.41
N ILE A 66 -3.03 3.25 -8.05
CA ILE A 66 -2.26 2.80 -6.88
C ILE A 66 -2.33 3.82 -5.75
N ASN A 67 -2.75 3.33 -4.58
CA ASN A 67 -2.72 4.05 -3.31
C ASN A 67 -1.50 3.62 -2.48
N LEU A 68 -0.87 4.57 -1.78
CA LEU A 68 0.35 4.30 -1.00
C LEU A 68 0.09 3.93 0.46
N HIS A 69 -1.06 4.30 1.03
CA HIS A 69 -1.37 3.96 2.43
C HIS A 69 -2.86 3.71 2.65
N HIS A 70 -3.20 2.55 3.19
CA HIS A 70 -4.58 2.15 3.51
C HIS A 70 -4.63 1.53 4.90
N PHE A 71 -4.46 2.39 5.91
CA PHE A 71 -4.58 2.02 7.33
C PHE A 71 -3.54 0.96 7.78
N ASP A 72 -2.42 0.85 7.06
CA ASP A 72 -1.46 -0.24 7.16
C ASP A 72 -0.04 0.23 7.53
N LEU A 73 0.04 1.14 8.50
CA LEU A 73 1.32 1.58 9.07
C LEU A 73 2.11 0.36 9.59
N PRO A 74 3.41 0.19 9.25
CA PRO A 74 4.24 -0.85 9.86
C PRO A 74 4.29 -0.71 11.38
N VAL A 75 3.96 -1.79 12.09
CA VAL A 75 3.85 -1.78 13.56
C VAL A 75 5.17 -1.42 14.25
N ASP A 76 6.31 -1.75 13.63
CA ASP A 76 7.63 -1.39 14.15
C ASP A 76 7.83 0.13 14.24
N LEU A 77 7.29 0.90 13.29
CA LEU A 77 7.34 2.37 13.33
C LEU A 77 6.40 2.94 14.40
N LEU A 78 5.26 2.27 14.63
CA LEU A 78 4.38 2.61 15.73
C LEU A 78 5.07 2.38 17.08
N HIS A 79 5.68 1.21 17.30
CA HIS A 79 6.33 0.88 18.56
C HIS A 79 7.60 1.70 18.81
N LYS A 80 8.41 1.95 17.78
CA LYS A 80 9.68 2.67 17.91
C LYS A 80 9.50 4.19 18.01
N TYR A 81 8.52 4.75 17.29
CA TYR A 81 8.40 6.19 17.12
C TYR A 81 7.03 6.77 17.50
N GLY A 82 6.02 5.97 17.80
CA GLY A 82 4.64 6.45 17.97
C GLY A 82 3.92 6.66 16.63
N GLY A 83 4.44 6.09 15.54
CA GLY A 83 3.79 6.11 14.23
C GLY A 83 3.61 7.51 13.68
N TRP A 84 2.40 7.82 13.22
CA TRP A 84 2.08 9.11 12.59
C TRP A 84 2.22 10.33 13.50
N THR A 85 2.33 10.15 14.82
CA THR A 85 2.61 11.26 15.75
C THR A 85 4.04 11.79 15.65
N ASN A 86 4.94 11.07 14.96
CA ASN A 86 6.35 11.42 14.85
C ASN A 86 6.74 11.78 13.42
N LYS A 87 7.32 12.97 13.23
CA LYS A 87 7.71 13.49 11.91
C LYS A 87 8.80 12.65 11.22
N HIS A 88 9.61 11.90 11.96
CA HIS A 88 10.58 10.96 11.35
C HIS A 88 9.87 9.90 10.51
N VAL A 89 8.72 9.39 10.97
CA VAL A 89 7.91 8.41 10.24
C VAL A 89 7.40 8.98 8.91
N ILE A 90 7.12 10.29 8.85
CA ILE A 90 6.76 10.97 7.60
C ILE A 90 7.93 10.93 6.61
N THR A 91 9.16 11.15 7.07
CA THR A 91 10.36 11.02 6.22
C THR A 91 10.53 9.60 5.69
N LEU A 92 10.30 8.58 6.53
CA LEU A 92 10.38 7.18 6.10
C LEU A 92 9.27 6.83 5.11
N TYR A 93 8.06 7.38 5.28
CA TYR A 93 6.96 7.22 4.34
C TYR A 93 7.31 7.80 2.96
N VAL A 94 7.97 8.96 2.92
CA VAL A 94 8.44 9.56 1.66
C VAL A 94 9.46 8.66 0.97
N LYS A 95 10.41 8.07 1.71
CA LYS A 95 11.37 7.09 1.13
C LYS A 95 10.65 5.89 0.51
N PHE A 96 9.64 5.35 1.19
CA PHE A 96 8.80 4.29 0.64
C PHE A 96 8.07 4.71 -0.64
N ALA A 97 7.47 5.90 -0.64
CA ALA A 97 6.78 6.45 -1.81
C ALA A 97 7.74 6.66 -3.00
N GLU A 98 8.95 7.17 -2.75
CA GLU A 98 10.00 7.33 -3.77
C GLU A 98 10.37 5.99 -4.43
N GLN A 99 10.49 4.92 -3.65
CA GLN A 99 10.73 3.58 -4.19
C GLN A 99 9.56 3.10 -5.04
N CYS A 100 8.32 3.32 -4.60
CA CYS A 100 7.13 2.98 -5.41
C CYS A 100 7.16 3.70 -6.77
N PHE A 101 7.45 5.01 -6.77
CA PHE A 101 7.49 5.77 -8.01
C PHE A 101 8.64 5.33 -8.92
N LYS A 102 9.82 5.09 -8.35
CA LYS A 102 10.99 4.62 -9.11
C LYS A 102 10.72 3.26 -9.78
N LEU A 103 10.03 2.36 -9.09
CA LEU A 103 9.82 0.99 -9.55
C LEU A 103 8.63 0.84 -10.51
N PHE A 104 7.59 1.66 -10.37
CA PHE A 104 6.29 1.38 -11.00
C PHE A 104 5.71 2.53 -11.83
N SER A 105 6.25 3.76 -11.76
CA SER A 105 5.69 4.91 -12.51
C SER A 105 5.93 4.86 -14.01
N ASP A 106 6.70 3.89 -14.52
CA ASP A 106 6.78 3.62 -15.96
C ASP A 106 5.45 3.08 -16.53
N ARG A 107 4.63 2.45 -15.67
CA ARG A 107 3.35 1.79 -16.04
C ARG A 107 2.14 2.33 -15.27
N VAL A 108 2.34 2.88 -14.08
CA VAL A 108 1.27 3.42 -13.22
C VAL A 108 1.26 4.95 -13.31
N THR A 109 0.16 5.50 -13.81
CA THR A 109 -0.02 6.96 -13.97
C THR A 109 -0.92 7.58 -12.91
N ASP A 110 -1.82 6.80 -12.29
CA ASP A 110 -2.79 7.26 -11.32
C ASP A 110 -2.36 6.88 -9.90
N TRP A 111 -1.94 7.88 -9.11
CA TRP A 111 -1.42 7.69 -7.75
C TRP A 111 -2.25 8.43 -6.70
N PHE A 112 -2.41 7.80 -5.54
CA PHE A 112 -3.02 8.37 -4.34
C PHE A 112 -2.08 8.21 -3.14
N THR A 113 -1.95 9.26 -2.32
CA THR A 113 -1.06 9.20 -1.16
C THR A 113 -1.68 8.39 -0.02
N HIS A 114 -2.90 8.72 0.38
CA HIS A 114 -3.59 8.04 1.47
C HIS A 114 -5.03 7.73 1.07
N ASN A 115 -5.54 6.61 1.57
CA ASN A 115 -6.97 6.41 1.68
C ASN A 115 -7.45 7.05 2.98
N GLU A 116 -8.39 7.99 2.89
CA GLU A 116 -9.15 8.53 4.02
C GLU A 116 -8.31 8.78 5.29
N PRO A 117 -7.33 9.71 5.25
CA PRO A 117 -6.40 9.90 6.37
C PRO A 117 -7.11 10.28 7.69
N MET A 118 -8.28 10.90 7.63
CA MET A 118 -9.10 11.16 8.82
C MET A 118 -9.51 9.87 9.55
N VAL A 119 -9.79 8.78 8.82
CA VAL A 119 -10.16 7.48 9.42
C VAL A 119 -8.98 6.86 10.17
N VAL A 120 -7.74 7.14 9.76
CA VAL A 120 -6.54 6.75 10.53
C VAL A 120 -6.50 7.50 11.87
N VAL A 121 -6.77 8.81 11.85
CA VAL A 121 -6.78 9.64 13.05
C VAL A 121 -7.91 9.21 13.99
N GLU A 122 -9.12 9.10 13.46
CA GLU A 122 -10.30 8.70 14.21
C GLU A 122 -10.15 7.31 14.81
N GLY A 123 -9.71 6.32 14.03
CA GLY A 123 -9.55 4.96 14.52
C GLY A 123 -8.45 4.82 15.55
N GLY A 124 -7.30 5.46 15.31
CA GLY A 124 -6.09 5.30 16.12
C GLY A 124 -6.04 6.14 17.40
N TYR A 125 -6.73 7.28 17.40
CA TYR A 125 -6.52 8.34 18.41
C TYR A 125 -7.82 8.98 18.95
N LEU A 126 -9.02 8.53 18.51
CA LEU A 126 -10.29 9.08 19.01
C LEU A 126 -11.33 8.00 19.37
N TYR A 127 -11.63 7.10 18.44
CA TYR A 127 -12.77 6.17 18.52
C TYR A 127 -12.37 4.69 18.64
N GLN A 128 -11.06 4.39 18.72
CA GLN A 128 -10.53 3.08 19.13
C GLN A 128 -10.98 1.88 18.27
N PHE A 129 -10.95 2.05 16.94
CA PHE A 129 -11.20 0.95 16.00
C PHE A 129 -9.98 0.59 15.16
N HIS A 130 -8.86 1.28 15.35
CA HIS A 130 -7.57 0.95 14.77
C HIS A 130 -6.51 0.96 15.87
N TYR A 131 -5.77 -0.15 16.04
CA TYR A 131 -4.58 -0.17 16.89
C TYR A 131 -3.64 1.02 16.53
N PRO A 132 -3.15 1.83 17.48
CA PRO A 132 -2.99 1.53 18.92
C PRO A 132 -4.20 1.79 19.82
N ASP A 133 -5.34 2.23 19.29
CA ASP A 133 -6.58 2.49 20.06
C ASP A 133 -6.38 3.45 21.24
N LEU A 134 -5.55 4.49 21.03
CA LEU A 134 -5.28 5.51 22.05
C LEU A 134 -6.43 6.51 22.11
N VAL A 135 -6.72 6.99 23.31
CA VAL A 135 -7.60 8.13 23.57
C VAL A 135 -6.87 8.98 24.59
N ASP A 136 -6.65 10.25 24.25
CA ASP A 136 -6.13 11.24 25.19
C ASP A 136 -7.14 11.52 26.32
#